data_AF-A0A8T9SWB6-F1
#
_entry.id   AF-A0A8T9SWB6-F1
#
_cell.length_a   1.000
_cell.length_b   1.000
_cell.length_c   1.000
_cell.angle_alpha   90.00
_cell.angle_beta   90.00
_cell.angle_gamma   90.00
#
_symmetry.space_group_name_H-M   'P 1'
#
loop_
_entity.id
_entity.type
_entity.pdbx_description
1 polymer ?
#
loop_
_entity_poly.entity_id
_entity_poly.type
_entity_poly.pdbx_seq_one_letter_code
_entity_poly.pdbx_strand_id
1 'polypeptide(L)'
;MSEGQYVTYRRFNSLNEALVLCEFFDKENVKYKLEDYSLAFDPTFANNEQNKEFRIKLKKQDFEAANVLQENMYSSVVDSVDESHYLFTFTNQELYEVITKSDEWSKLDYLLAQKILSNRGELVNDALIQSLKEIRMNELAKPEESSMSWIFIGYIFALAGGFIGLFIGWHLFHHKKTLPNGERIYGYVPSNRKQGIIIIVISILSFIGWTVLKFRNSDNF
;
A
#
# COMPACT_ATOMS: atom_id res chain seq x y z
N MET A 1 25.64 -0.20 -14.77
CA MET A 1 26.02 1.14 -14.27
C MET A 1 24.99 2.13 -14.77
N SER A 2 24.14 2.70 -13.91
CA SER A 2 23.04 3.62 -14.31
C SER A 2 23.13 4.95 -13.55
N GLU A 3 24.15 5.76 -13.84
CA GLU A 3 24.40 7.04 -13.15
C GLU A 3 23.44 8.18 -13.56
N GLY A 4 22.52 7.95 -14.49
CA GLY A 4 21.63 8.99 -15.03
C GLY A 4 20.13 8.84 -14.73
N GLN A 5 19.69 7.73 -14.13
CA GLN A 5 18.25 7.43 -14.04
C GLN A 5 17.63 8.02 -12.77
N TYR A 6 16.59 8.82 -12.96
CA TYR A 6 15.71 9.24 -11.87
C TYR A 6 14.91 8.03 -11.38
N VAL A 7 15.04 7.71 -10.10
CA VAL A 7 14.34 6.61 -9.43
C VAL A 7 13.42 7.19 -8.37
N THR A 8 12.29 6.54 -8.11
CA THR A 8 11.37 6.93 -7.04
C THR A 8 12.10 6.98 -5.71
N TYR A 9 12.19 8.19 -5.15
CA TYR A 9 12.74 8.44 -3.84
C TYR A 9 11.66 8.26 -2.77
N ARG A 10 10.49 8.89 -2.97
CA ARG A 10 9.36 8.79 -2.04
C ARG A 10 8.02 8.94 -2.73
N ARG A 11 6.99 8.39 -2.10
CA ARG A 11 5.58 8.47 -2.49
C ARG A 11 4.80 9.24 -1.43
N PHE A 12 3.81 10.01 -1.86
CA PHE A 12 2.92 10.81 -1.03
C PHE A 12 1.48 10.59 -1.47
N ASN A 13 0.56 10.57 -0.51
CA ASN A 13 -0.88 10.60 -0.76
C ASN A 13 -1.45 12.03 -0.78
N SER A 14 -0.66 13.02 -0.34
CA SER A 14 -1.00 14.44 -0.30
C SER A 14 -0.07 15.25 -1.22
N LEU A 15 -0.66 16.04 -2.12
CA LEU A 15 0.10 16.95 -2.98
C LEU A 15 0.83 18.00 -2.15
N ASN A 16 0.18 18.54 -1.11
CA ASN A 16 0.78 19.56 -0.25
C ASN A 16 2.03 19.02 0.45
N GLU A 17 2.00 17.80 0.96
CA GLU A 17 3.18 17.18 1.59
C GLU A 17 4.33 16.98 0.59
N ALA A 18 4.00 16.56 -0.64
CA ALA A 18 5.00 16.44 -1.69
C ALA A 18 5.60 17.80 -2.06
N LEU A 19 4.78 18.85 -2.17
CA LEU A 19 5.22 20.21 -2.49
C LEU A 19 6.11 20.80 -1.40
N VAL A 20 5.78 20.58 -0.12
CA VAL A 20 6.63 21.02 1.00
C VAL A 20 8.04 20.45 0.86
N LEU A 21 8.18 19.15 0.57
CA LEU A 21 9.52 18.57 0.38
C LEU A 21 10.22 19.11 -0.88
N CYS A 22 9.46 19.36 -1.95
CA CYS A 22 10.00 19.96 -3.18
C CYS A 22 10.58 21.35 -2.94
N GLU A 23 9.91 22.21 -2.16
CA GLU A 23 10.41 23.54 -1.81
C GLU A 23 11.75 23.48 -1.05
N PHE A 24 11.95 22.47 -0.21
CA PHE A 24 13.24 22.26 0.46
C PHE A 24 14.32 21.77 -0.50
N PHE A 25 13.98 20.89 -1.43
CA PHE A 25 14.92 20.48 -2.48
C PHE A 25 15.31 21.65 -3.40
N ASP A 26 14.38 22.56 -3.71
CA ASP A 26 14.69 23.78 -4.45
C ASP A 26 15.67 24.69 -3.68
N LYS A 27 15.45 24.90 -2.37
CA LYS A 27 16.34 25.72 -1.53
C LYS A 27 17.77 25.17 -1.47
N GLU A 28 17.89 23.84 -1.40
CA GLU A 28 19.17 23.14 -1.26
C GLU A 28 19.78 22.72 -2.61
N ASN A 29 19.20 23.20 -3.74
CA ASN A 29 19.63 22.89 -5.11
C ASN A 29 19.67 21.38 -5.46
N VAL A 30 18.80 20.58 -4.84
CA VAL A 30 18.65 19.15 -5.14
C VAL A 30 17.73 18.97 -6.35
N LYS A 31 18.23 18.31 -7.41
CA LYS A 31 17.42 18.08 -8.62
C LYS A 31 16.43 16.95 -8.42
N TYR A 32 15.14 17.25 -8.53
CA TYR A 32 14.05 16.27 -8.43
C TYR A 32 13.10 16.27 -9.63
N LYS A 33 12.27 15.23 -9.70
CA LYS A 33 11.07 15.18 -10.56
C LYS A 33 9.87 14.82 -9.71
N LEU A 34 8.84 15.66 -9.72
CA LEU A 34 7.54 15.35 -9.14
C LEU A 34 6.66 14.78 -10.26
N GLU A 35 6.11 13.59 -10.04
CA GLU A 35 5.19 12.93 -10.96
C GLU A 35 3.87 12.63 -10.23
N ASP A 36 2.76 13.07 -10.82
CA ASP A 36 1.42 12.73 -10.36
C ASP A 36 1.00 11.40 -11.01
N TYR A 37 0.81 10.39 -10.17
CA TYR A 37 0.32 9.06 -10.52
C TYR A 37 -1.12 8.84 -10.04
N SER A 38 -1.80 9.91 -9.58
CA SER A 38 -3.21 9.84 -9.25
C SER A 38 -3.98 9.36 -10.49
N LEU A 39 -4.76 8.30 -10.33
CA LEU A 39 -5.57 7.75 -11.42
C LEU A 39 -6.60 8.81 -11.81
N ALA A 40 -6.35 9.53 -12.90
CA ALA A 40 -7.36 10.37 -13.51
C ALA A 40 -8.45 9.43 -14.07
N PHE A 41 -9.69 9.68 -13.66
CA PHE A 41 -10.92 9.13 -14.23
C PHE A 41 -11.42 7.79 -13.67
N ASP A 42 -12.01 7.84 -12.46
CA ASP A 42 -13.25 7.09 -12.20
C ASP A 42 -14.21 7.97 -11.36
N PRO A 43 -15.33 8.47 -11.95
CA PRO A 43 -16.29 9.32 -11.24
C PRO A 43 -17.00 8.61 -10.07
N THR A 44 -16.88 7.28 -9.96
CA THR A 44 -17.36 6.51 -8.81
C THR A 44 -16.40 6.53 -7.61
N PHE A 45 -15.18 7.04 -7.79
CA PHE A 45 -14.09 7.03 -6.78
C PHE A 45 -13.59 8.42 -6.39
N ALA A 46 -14.31 9.49 -6.77
CA ALA A 46 -13.91 10.89 -6.59
C ALA A 46 -13.66 11.32 -5.12
N ASN A 47 -13.96 10.47 -4.14
CA ASN A 47 -13.82 10.76 -2.72
C ASN A 47 -12.88 9.81 -1.94
N ASN A 48 -12.08 8.97 -2.61
CA ASN A 48 -11.11 8.12 -1.91
C ASN A 48 -9.72 8.78 -1.89
N GLU A 49 -9.31 9.31 -0.73
CA GLU A 49 -7.96 9.83 -0.48
C GLU A 49 -6.85 8.79 -0.72
N GLN A 50 -7.19 7.49 -0.73
CA GLN A 50 -6.28 6.38 -1.02
C GLN A 50 -5.81 6.28 -2.48
N ASN A 51 -6.44 6.99 -3.43
CA ASN A 51 -6.11 6.92 -4.85
C ASN A 51 -5.24 8.09 -5.37
N LYS A 52 -4.85 9.00 -4.48
CA LYS A 52 -3.89 10.07 -4.79
C LYS A 52 -2.49 9.53 -4.58
N GLU A 53 -1.66 9.54 -5.61
CA GLU A 53 -0.27 9.10 -5.50
C GLU A 53 0.66 10.08 -6.20
N PHE A 54 1.43 10.83 -5.42
CA PHE A 54 2.47 11.72 -5.92
C PHE A 54 3.83 11.10 -5.63
N ARG A 55 4.71 11.06 -6.64
CA ARG A 55 6.05 10.48 -6.51
C ARG A 55 7.10 11.53 -6.74
N ILE A 56 8.02 11.67 -5.79
CA ILE A 56 9.24 12.43 -5.97
C ILE A 56 10.35 11.46 -6.38
N LYS A 57 11.00 11.75 -7.50
CA LYS A 57 12.13 10.99 -8.03
C LYS A 57 13.40 11.82 -7.93
N LEU A 58 14.50 11.17 -7.58
CA LEU A 58 15.85 11.74 -7.49
C LEU A 58 16.83 10.86 -8.26
N LYS A 59 18.02 11.37 -8.53
CA LYS A 59 19.13 10.48 -8.96
C LYS A 59 19.58 9.68 -7.75
N LYS A 60 19.94 8.41 -7.96
CA LYS A 60 20.33 7.49 -6.86
C LYS A 60 21.47 8.04 -5.99
N GLN A 61 22.41 8.76 -6.58
CA GLN A 61 23.53 9.41 -5.89
C GLN A 61 23.10 10.51 -4.89
N ASP A 62 21.93 11.13 -5.11
CA ASP A 62 21.43 12.24 -4.29
C ASP A 62 20.54 11.76 -3.14
N PHE A 63 20.31 10.43 -3.00
CA PHE A 63 19.43 9.86 -1.98
C PHE A 63 19.93 10.10 -0.55
N GLU A 64 21.24 9.93 -0.33
CA GLU A 64 21.89 10.17 0.97
C GLU A 64 21.69 11.63 1.40
N ALA A 65 22.05 12.57 0.52
CA ALA A 65 21.88 14.01 0.79
C ALA A 65 20.40 14.37 1.02
N ALA A 66 19.49 13.82 0.21
CA ALA A 66 18.06 14.06 0.36
C ALA A 66 17.49 13.49 1.68
N ASN A 67 17.98 12.33 2.15
CA ASN A 67 17.58 11.77 3.43
C ASN A 67 17.98 12.69 4.59
N VAL A 68 19.23 13.16 4.59
CA VAL A 68 19.74 14.08 5.63
C VAL A 68 18.94 15.39 5.61
N LEU A 69 18.70 15.97 4.44
CA LEU A 69 17.89 17.19 4.30
C LEU A 69 16.46 17.00 4.80
N GLN A 70 15.86 15.85 4.46
CA GLN A 70 14.52 15.53 4.91
C GLN A 70 14.45 15.34 6.43
N GLU A 71 15.43 14.67 7.03
CA GLU A 71 15.52 14.53 8.48
C GLU A 71 15.71 15.88 9.18
N ASN A 72 16.57 16.75 8.65
CA ASN A 72 16.76 18.11 9.18
C ASN A 72 15.50 18.97 9.09
N MET A 73 14.79 18.90 7.96
CA MET A 73 13.50 19.58 7.75
C MET A 73 12.52 19.18 8.86
N TYR A 74 12.32 17.89 9.07
CA TYR A 74 11.38 17.44 10.08
C TYR A 74 11.89 17.67 11.51
N SER A 75 13.19 17.64 11.79
CA SER A 75 13.71 17.91 13.14
C SER A 75 13.31 19.30 13.61
N SER A 76 13.52 20.33 12.78
CA SER A 76 13.10 21.71 13.11
C SER A 76 11.59 21.86 13.25
N VAL A 77 10.80 21.15 12.42
CA VAL A 77 9.34 21.20 12.48
C VAL A 77 8.84 20.51 13.74
N VAL A 78 9.33 19.31 14.06
CA VAL A 78 9.04 18.52 15.28
C VAL A 78 9.42 19.29 16.55
N ASP A 79 10.43 20.16 16.48
CA ASP A 79 10.79 21.09 17.56
C ASP A 79 9.82 22.26 17.74
N SER A 80 9.15 22.65 16.66
CA SER A 80 8.15 23.73 16.66
C SER A 80 6.69 23.28 16.72
N VAL A 81 6.43 21.96 16.78
CA VAL A 81 5.05 21.46 16.86
C VAL A 81 4.45 21.87 18.20
N ASP A 82 3.32 22.58 18.12
CA ASP A 82 2.56 23.04 19.28
C ASP A 82 2.02 21.87 20.11
N GLU A 83 1.99 22.03 21.44
CA GLU A 83 1.50 21.00 22.38
C GLU A 83 0.01 20.65 22.19
N SER A 84 -0.76 21.48 21.46
CA SER A 84 -2.13 21.18 21.04
C SER A 84 -2.24 20.14 19.92
N HIS A 85 -1.12 19.72 19.32
CA HIS A 85 -1.13 18.69 18.29
C HIS A 85 -1.70 17.37 18.83
N TYR A 86 -2.52 16.69 18.04
CA TYR A 86 -3.28 15.52 18.48
C TYR A 86 -2.39 14.38 19.02
N LEU A 87 -1.15 14.24 18.52
CA LEU A 87 -0.21 13.24 19.04
C LEU A 87 0.20 13.46 20.51
N PHE A 88 0.08 14.67 21.06
CA PHE A 88 0.33 14.89 22.48
C PHE A 88 -0.75 14.27 23.38
N THR A 89 -1.96 14.02 22.86
CA THR A 89 -3.05 13.36 23.61
C THR A 89 -2.90 11.83 23.60
N PHE A 90 -2.03 11.28 22.76
CA PHE A 90 -1.83 9.83 22.65
C PHE A 90 -1.10 9.29 23.89
N THR A 91 -1.48 8.09 24.30
CA THR A 91 -0.79 7.26 25.29
C THR A 91 0.54 6.74 24.74
N ASN A 92 1.44 6.27 25.60
CA ASN A 92 2.71 5.69 25.15
C ASN A 92 2.48 4.51 24.19
N GLN A 93 1.44 3.69 24.45
CA GLN A 93 1.09 2.56 23.59
C GLN A 93 0.67 3.02 22.19
N GLU A 94 -0.18 4.04 22.08
CA GLU A 94 -0.60 4.61 20.79
C GLU A 94 0.58 5.23 20.03
N LEU A 95 1.52 5.87 20.73
CA LEU A 95 2.74 6.40 20.11
C LEU A 95 3.67 5.28 19.60
N TYR A 96 3.78 4.16 20.33
CA TYR A 96 4.47 2.97 19.83
C TYR A 96 3.75 2.37 18.62
N GLU A 97 2.42 2.43 18.55
CA GLU A 97 1.69 2.03 17.34
C GLU A 97 2.00 2.93 16.14
N VAL A 98 2.07 4.26 16.33
CA VAL A 98 2.47 5.21 15.27
C VAL A 98 3.87 4.89 14.75
N ILE A 99 4.81 4.54 15.63
CA ILE A 99 6.17 4.13 15.25
C ILE A 99 6.15 2.79 14.50
N THR A 100 5.40 1.81 15.01
CA THR A 100 5.35 0.45 14.47
C THR A 100 4.69 0.43 13.09
N LYS A 101 3.57 1.12 12.94
CA LYS A 101 2.79 1.24 11.71
C LYS A 101 3.19 2.47 10.90
N SER A 102 4.47 2.86 10.92
CA SER A 102 4.96 4.06 10.22
C SER A 102 4.66 4.10 8.71
N ASP A 103 4.22 2.97 8.12
CA ASP A 103 3.67 2.88 6.77
C ASP A 103 2.26 3.50 6.61
N GLU A 104 1.51 3.64 7.70
CA GLU A 104 0.15 4.19 7.77
C GLU A 104 0.10 5.65 8.26
N TRP A 105 1.20 6.17 8.80
CA TRP A 105 1.30 7.51 9.39
C TRP A 105 2.23 8.44 8.59
N SER A 106 2.07 9.74 8.76
CA SER A 106 2.99 10.70 8.11
C SER A 106 4.40 10.61 8.71
N LYS A 107 5.41 11.04 7.96
CA LYS A 107 6.80 11.08 8.48
C LYS A 107 6.94 12.04 9.66
N LEU A 108 6.14 13.12 9.68
CA LEU A 108 6.08 14.05 10.79
C LEU A 108 5.58 13.33 12.06
N ASP A 109 4.46 12.60 11.93
CA ASP A 109 3.85 11.87 13.05
C ASP A 109 4.80 10.84 13.63
N TYR A 110 5.50 10.10 12.76
CA TYR A 110 6.52 9.15 13.15
C TYR A 110 7.64 9.78 13.99
N LEU A 111 8.18 10.93 13.53
CA LEU A 111 9.27 11.61 14.23
C LEU A 111 8.79 12.30 15.52
N LEU A 112 7.60 12.89 15.49
CA LEU A 112 7.00 13.50 16.67
C LEU A 112 6.68 12.43 17.73
N ALA A 113 6.19 11.25 17.34
CA ALA A 113 5.94 10.15 18.26
C ALA A 113 7.20 9.67 18.98
N GLN A 114 8.33 9.53 18.25
CA GLN A 114 9.62 9.20 18.87
C GLN A 114 10.06 10.26 19.88
N LYS A 115 9.90 11.55 19.52
CA LYS A 115 10.26 12.64 20.41
C LYS A 115 9.37 12.68 21.65
N ILE A 116 8.05 12.56 21.51
CA ILE A 116 7.12 12.55 22.65
C ILE A 116 7.46 11.40 23.60
N LEU A 117 7.71 10.19 23.08
CA LEU A 117 8.12 9.05 23.91
C LEU A 117 9.45 9.31 24.62
N SER A 118 10.45 9.84 23.90
CA SER A 118 11.75 10.20 24.49
C SER A 118 11.61 11.24 25.60
N ASN A 119 10.79 12.26 25.39
CA ASN A 119 10.48 13.29 26.39
C ASN A 119 9.74 12.73 27.61
N ARG A 120 8.94 11.66 27.43
CA ARG A 120 8.26 10.93 28.51
C ARG A 120 9.18 9.94 29.24
N GLY A 121 10.46 9.86 28.87
CA GLY A 121 11.45 8.99 29.49
C GLY A 121 11.46 7.55 28.96
N GLU A 122 10.78 7.29 27.84
CA GLU A 122 10.79 5.98 27.18
C GLU A 122 12.08 5.79 26.37
N LEU A 123 12.64 4.58 26.39
CA LEU A 123 13.83 4.23 25.62
C LEU A 123 13.47 3.92 24.18
N VAL A 124 13.46 4.93 23.33
CA VAL A 124 13.31 4.78 21.87
C VAL A 124 14.70 4.74 21.22
N ASN A 125 15.32 3.57 21.21
CA ASN A 125 16.62 3.37 20.55
C ASN A 125 16.45 2.72 19.17
N ASP A 126 17.49 2.82 18.34
CA ASP A 126 17.48 2.26 16.98
C ASP A 126 17.22 0.75 16.97
N ALA A 127 17.69 0.03 17.98
CA ALA A 127 17.48 -1.41 18.11
C ALA A 127 15.99 -1.77 18.30
N LEU A 128 15.27 -1.01 19.12
CA LEU A 128 13.82 -1.16 19.31
C LEU A 128 13.07 -0.77 18.03
N ILE A 129 13.46 0.31 17.36
CA ILE A 129 12.84 0.72 16.10
C ILE A 129 13.01 -0.37 15.03
N GLN A 130 14.20 -0.99 14.95
CA GLN A 130 14.45 -2.08 14.01
C GLN A 130 13.59 -3.30 14.33
N SER A 131 13.49 -3.72 15.59
CA SER A 131 12.67 -4.87 15.97
C SER A 131 11.18 -4.64 15.69
N LEU A 132 10.66 -3.44 15.94
CA LEU A 132 9.28 -3.08 15.61
C LEU A 132 9.01 -3.13 14.09
N LYS A 133 9.97 -2.66 13.27
CA LYS A 133 9.88 -2.74 11.81
C LYS A 133 9.89 -4.19 11.32
N GLU A 134 10.72 -5.06 11.90
CA GLU A 134 10.76 -6.48 11.55
C GLU A 134 9.45 -7.19 11.90
N ILE A 135 8.89 -6.93 13.09
CA ILE A 135 7.59 -7.46 13.50
C ILE A 135 6.50 -7.02 12.51
N ARG A 136 6.44 -5.72 12.19
CA ARG A 136 5.47 -5.17 11.23
C ARG A 136 5.62 -5.78 9.83
N MET A 137 6.85 -5.94 9.35
CA MET A 137 7.11 -6.60 8.07
C MET A 137 6.60 -8.04 8.07
N ASN A 138 6.84 -8.79 9.14
CA ASN A 138 6.36 -10.17 9.27
C ASN A 138 4.82 -10.24 9.32
N GLU A 139 4.15 -9.29 9.97
CA GLU A 139 2.69 -9.19 9.96
C GLU A 139 2.14 -8.89 8.57
N LEU A 140 2.68 -7.87 7.90
CA LEU A 140 2.27 -7.49 6.55
C LEU A 140 2.55 -8.60 5.52
N ALA A 141 3.58 -9.40 5.76
CA ALA A 141 3.94 -10.53 4.91
C ALA A 141 2.96 -11.71 4.99
N LYS A 142 2.13 -11.81 6.04
CA LYS A 142 1.17 -12.92 6.19
C LYS A 142 0.10 -12.85 5.08
N PRO A 143 -0.10 -13.93 4.31
CA PRO A 143 -1.19 -13.99 3.34
C PRO A 143 -2.56 -13.99 4.06
N GLU A 144 -3.57 -13.42 3.42
CA GLU A 144 -4.94 -13.38 3.91
C GLU A 144 -5.55 -14.79 3.90
N GLU A 145 -6.01 -15.23 5.07
CA GLU A 145 -6.76 -16.48 5.25
C GLU A 145 -8.25 -16.29 4.95
N SER A 146 -8.80 -15.09 5.21
CA SER A 146 -10.25 -14.76 5.17
C SER A 146 -10.83 -14.57 3.76
N SER A 147 -10.51 -15.46 2.82
CA SER A 147 -11.11 -15.44 1.47
C SER A 147 -12.35 -16.34 1.34
N MET A 148 -12.84 -16.90 2.44
CA MET A 148 -13.92 -17.89 2.42
C MET A 148 -15.20 -17.39 1.73
N SER A 149 -15.54 -16.11 1.94
CA SER A 149 -16.67 -15.45 1.27
C SER A 149 -16.47 -15.36 -0.25
N TRP A 150 -15.28 -14.97 -0.71
CA TRP A 150 -14.95 -14.89 -2.14
C TRP A 150 -14.97 -16.27 -2.81
N ILE A 151 -14.48 -17.29 -2.12
CA ILE A 151 -14.51 -18.68 -2.61
C ILE A 151 -15.96 -19.14 -2.77
N PHE A 152 -16.80 -18.93 -1.74
CA PHE A 152 -18.21 -19.33 -1.78
C PHE A 152 -18.99 -18.64 -2.90
N ILE A 153 -18.85 -17.32 -3.00
CA ILE A 153 -19.48 -16.52 -4.08
C ILE A 153 -18.97 -16.97 -5.45
N GLY A 154 -17.67 -17.23 -5.57
CA GLY A 154 -17.05 -17.73 -6.80
C GLY A 154 -17.68 -19.04 -7.28
N TYR A 155 -17.95 -19.99 -6.38
CA TYR A 155 -18.62 -21.25 -6.74
C TYR A 155 -20.07 -21.05 -7.22
N ILE A 156 -20.84 -20.17 -6.57
CA ILE A 156 -22.21 -19.85 -7.00
C ILE A 156 -22.20 -19.31 -8.44
N PHE A 157 -21.34 -18.33 -8.71
CA PHE A 157 -21.26 -17.70 -10.02
C PHE A 157 -20.59 -18.56 -11.09
N ALA A 158 -19.74 -19.51 -10.71
CA ALA A 158 -19.20 -20.50 -11.63
C ALA A 158 -20.34 -21.33 -12.25
N LEU A 159 -21.30 -21.77 -11.44
CA LEU A 159 -22.43 -22.58 -11.89
C LEU A 159 -23.53 -21.77 -12.60
N ALA A 160 -23.78 -20.53 -12.17
CA ALA A 160 -24.87 -19.67 -12.66
C ALA A 160 -24.63 -19.04 -14.06
N GLY A 161 -23.57 -19.44 -14.77
CA GLY A 161 -23.24 -18.91 -16.10
C GLY A 161 -21.75 -18.77 -16.37
N GLY A 162 -20.88 -19.02 -15.38
CA GLY A 162 -19.44 -19.17 -15.54
C GLY A 162 -18.65 -17.85 -15.66
N PHE A 163 -19.16 -16.82 -16.34
CA PHE A 163 -18.36 -15.63 -16.63
C PHE A 163 -17.89 -14.86 -15.36
N ILE A 164 -18.78 -14.68 -14.38
CA ILE A 164 -18.44 -13.99 -13.13
C ILE A 164 -17.52 -14.88 -12.26
N GLY A 165 -17.73 -16.21 -12.28
CA GLY A 165 -16.87 -17.16 -11.59
C GLY A 165 -15.42 -17.16 -12.12
N LEU A 166 -15.23 -17.01 -13.44
CA LEU A 166 -13.91 -16.85 -14.06
C LEU A 166 -13.13 -15.66 -13.48
N PHE A 167 -13.79 -14.50 -13.37
CA PHE A 167 -13.17 -13.30 -12.82
C PHE A 167 -12.78 -13.47 -11.36
N ILE A 168 -13.67 -14.03 -10.54
CA ILE A 168 -13.42 -14.26 -9.11
C ILE A 168 -12.27 -15.27 -8.92
N GLY A 169 -12.27 -16.36 -9.68
CA GLY A 169 -11.21 -17.36 -9.61
C GLY A 169 -9.85 -16.82 -10.05
N TRP A 170 -9.81 -15.99 -11.10
CA TRP A 170 -8.59 -15.29 -11.54
C TRP A 170 -8.08 -14.32 -10.47
N HIS A 171 -8.97 -13.54 -9.85
CA HIS A 171 -8.64 -12.65 -8.75
C HIS A 171 -8.02 -13.40 -7.57
N LEU A 172 -8.66 -14.47 -7.10
CA LEU A 172 -8.15 -15.34 -6.03
C LEU A 172 -6.75 -15.91 -6.36
N PHE A 173 -6.48 -16.26 -7.61
CA PHE A 173 -5.20 -16.84 -8.02
C PHE A 173 -4.07 -15.82 -8.19
N HIS A 174 -4.36 -14.68 -8.83
CA HIS A 174 -3.34 -13.73 -9.29
C HIS A 174 -3.11 -12.53 -8.35
N HIS A 175 -4.03 -12.28 -7.41
CA HIS A 175 -3.93 -11.11 -6.53
C HIS A 175 -2.64 -11.13 -5.70
N LYS A 176 -1.89 -10.02 -5.79
CA LYS A 176 -0.67 -9.76 -5.05
C LYS A 176 -0.78 -8.42 -4.35
N LYS A 177 -0.39 -8.37 -3.08
CA LYS A 177 -0.24 -7.13 -2.33
C LYS A 177 1.20 -6.64 -2.42
N THR A 178 1.37 -5.32 -2.37
CA THR A 178 2.68 -4.67 -2.38
C THR A 178 3.03 -4.29 -0.95
N LEU A 179 4.18 -4.77 -0.46
CA LEU A 179 4.70 -4.43 0.86
C LEU A 179 5.33 -3.02 0.85
N PRO A 180 5.49 -2.35 2.01
CA PRO A 180 6.12 -1.02 2.08
C PRO A 180 7.56 -0.98 1.52
N ASN A 181 8.26 -2.11 1.51
CA ASN A 181 9.58 -2.28 0.89
C ASN A 181 9.55 -2.40 -0.65
N GLY A 182 8.36 -2.40 -1.26
CA GLY A 182 8.15 -2.54 -2.70
C GLY A 182 8.03 -3.99 -3.21
N GLU A 183 8.21 -4.99 -2.35
CA GLU A 183 8.07 -6.40 -2.70
C GLU A 183 6.59 -6.77 -2.95
N ARG A 184 6.35 -7.60 -3.96
CA ARG A 184 4.99 -8.08 -4.30
C ARG A 184 4.83 -9.53 -3.88
N ILE A 185 4.02 -9.75 -2.85
CA ILE A 185 3.70 -11.08 -2.34
C ILE A 185 2.25 -11.45 -2.64
N TYR A 186 1.94 -12.74 -2.69
CA TYR A 186 0.57 -13.18 -2.93
C TYR A 186 -0.34 -12.76 -1.78
N GLY A 187 -1.50 -12.18 -2.14
CA GLY A 187 -2.48 -11.73 -1.16
C GLY A 187 -3.13 -12.89 -0.42
N TYR A 188 -3.32 -14.04 -1.09
CA TYR A 188 -4.03 -15.19 -0.54
C TYR A 188 -3.12 -16.40 -0.27
N VAL A 189 -3.45 -17.16 0.77
CA VAL A 189 -2.77 -18.43 1.09
C VAL A 189 -2.83 -19.43 -0.09
N PRO A 190 -1.86 -20.36 -0.21
CA PRO A 190 -1.80 -21.33 -1.31
C PRO A 190 -3.07 -22.17 -1.48
N SER A 191 -3.76 -22.53 -0.38
CA SER A 191 -5.02 -23.27 -0.41
C SER A 191 -6.12 -22.48 -1.12
N ASN A 192 -6.28 -21.20 -0.80
CA ASN A 192 -7.28 -20.31 -1.40
C ASN A 192 -7.01 -20.07 -2.89
N ARG A 193 -5.73 -19.94 -3.27
CA ARG A 193 -5.33 -19.85 -4.70
C ARG A 193 -5.66 -21.11 -5.49
N LYS A 194 -5.49 -22.30 -4.88
CA LYS A 194 -5.92 -23.57 -5.49
C LYS A 194 -7.44 -23.60 -5.69
N GLN A 195 -8.22 -23.11 -4.72
CA GLN A 195 -9.68 -22.97 -4.88
C GLN A 195 -10.03 -22.01 -6.04
N GLY A 196 -9.31 -20.90 -6.19
CA GLY A 196 -9.45 -19.99 -7.33
C GLY A 196 -9.28 -20.70 -8.69
N ILE A 197 -8.26 -21.57 -8.82
CA ILE A 197 -8.06 -22.39 -10.04
C ILE A 197 -9.25 -23.33 -10.27
N ILE A 198 -9.76 -23.99 -9.23
CA ILE A 198 -10.91 -24.90 -9.34
C ILE A 198 -12.14 -24.13 -9.81
N ILE A 199 -12.40 -22.95 -9.26
CA ILE A 199 -13.50 -22.06 -9.66
C ILE A 199 -13.37 -21.68 -11.14
N ILE A 200 -12.17 -21.36 -11.62
CA ILE A 200 -11.92 -21.08 -13.06
C ILE A 200 -12.33 -22.29 -13.91
N VAL A 201 -11.87 -23.50 -13.55
CA VAL A 201 -12.15 -24.71 -14.34
C VAL A 201 -13.66 -24.99 -14.39
N ILE A 202 -14.35 -24.93 -13.24
CA ILE A 202 -15.81 -25.14 -13.20
C ILE A 202 -16.53 -24.08 -14.02
N SER A 203 -16.09 -22.83 -13.92
CA SER A 203 -16.68 -21.72 -14.67
C SER A 203 -16.59 -21.92 -16.18
N ILE A 204 -15.45 -22.42 -16.68
CA ILE A 204 -15.26 -22.76 -18.11
C ILE A 204 -16.20 -23.88 -18.51
N LEU A 205 -16.26 -24.97 -17.73
CA LEU A 205 -17.12 -26.12 -18.01
C LEU A 205 -18.60 -25.73 -18.03
N SER A 206 -19.04 -24.94 -17.04
CA SER A 206 -20.40 -24.42 -16.97
C SER A 206 -20.69 -23.53 -18.17
N PHE A 207 -19.81 -22.60 -18.54
CA PHE A 207 -19.99 -21.72 -19.70
C PHE A 207 -20.15 -22.53 -21.02
N ILE A 208 -19.32 -23.57 -21.22
CA ILE A 208 -19.44 -24.47 -22.37
C ILE A 208 -20.78 -25.24 -22.32
N GLY A 209 -21.14 -25.79 -21.16
CA GLY A 209 -22.41 -26.51 -20.99
C GLY A 209 -23.63 -25.65 -21.32
N TRP A 210 -23.67 -24.41 -20.81
CA TRP A 210 -24.75 -23.46 -21.07
C TRP A 210 -24.84 -23.05 -22.54
N THR A 211 -23.71 -22.82 -23.20
CA THR A 211 -23.69 -22.48 -24.63
C THR A 211 -24.20 -23.65 -25.49
N VAL A 212 -23.74 -24.88 -25.24
CA VAL A 212 -24.22 -26.08 -25.95
C VAL A 212 -25.72 -26.29 -25.76
N LEU A 213 -26.24 -26.15 -24.53
CA LEU A 213 -27.67 -26.26 -24.25
C LEU A 213 -28.49 -25.21 -25.01
N LYS A 214 -27.99 -23.97 -25.08
CA LYS A 214 -28.64 -22.88 -25.81
C LYS A 214 -28.71 -23.18 -27.32
N PHE A 215 -27.63 -23.65 -27.92
CA PHE A 215 -27.62 -24.03 -29.35
C PHE A 215 -28.59 -25.19 -29.63
N ARG A 216 -28.56 -26.25 -28.82
CA ARG A 216 -29.48 -27.39 -28.99
C ARG A 216 -30.96 -27.00 -28.87
N ASN A 217 -31.29 -26.05 -28.00
CA ASN A 217 -32.66 -25.56 -27.87
C ASN A 217 -33.06 -24.62 -29.02
N SER A 218 -32.09 -23.97 -29.67
CA SER A 218 -32.33 -23.11 -30.85
C SER A 218 -32.61 -23.90 -32.13
N ASP A 219 -32.11 -25.12 -32.24
CA ASP A 219 -32.31 -26.00 -33.40
C ASP A 219 -33.65 -26.76 -33.39
N ASN A 220 -34.43 -26.63 -32.30
CA ASN A 220 -35.72 -27.32 -32.11
C ASN A 220 -36.96 -26.44 -32.41
N PHE A 221 -36.80 -25.35 -33.18
CA PHE A 221 -37.89 -24.46 -33.60
C PHE A 221 -37.93 -24.28 -35.12
#